data_AF-A0A8T5IGF6-F1
#
_entry.id   AF-A0A8T5IGF6-F1
#
_cell.length_a   1.000
_cell.length_b   1.000
_cell.length_c   1.000
_cell.angle_alpha   90.00
_cell.angle_beta   90.00
_cell.angle_gamma   90.00
#
_symmetry.space_group_name_H-M   'P 1'
#
loop_
_entity.id
_entity.type
_entity.pdbx_description
1 polymer ?
#
loop_
_entity_poly.entity_id
_entity_poly.type
_entity_poly.pdbx_seq_one_letter_code
_entity_poly.pdbx_strand_id
1 'polypeptide(L)'
;MVDIGTAMAAARAERAERQKKKDGEKKSRSGRNHGIEAFDPVKHVSKERAEMFSMWLVILFSIVVGLMMRYAVMPAFEGSDGDLLWVLPMSLVFLIPSLHRLVMSEELLEHYGKGTWFKASFLLVFGWLAITFLLSNPPFGDVGAPEAAAAWTVVVVDGEDLVMTHDDLDGGDEMEFHLSEGQSSLNGDVWLLFGLRDNMDTSKATVSGTITLFDGSVNNLSTNSSHFANLSEWGGSMKKTNSNLSWPTMLPKTEDVGTAIRLSTEGLGIGTHTIELTFEEDGDPWHNSRSYKWKVVVKEYTPPPIE
;
A
#
# COMPACT_ATOMS: atom_id res chain seq x y z
N MET A 1 18.16 65.86 -36.55
CA MET A 1 16.82 65.43 -36.99
C MET A 1 17.00 64.50 -38.16
N VAL A 2 16.48 63.27 -38.10
CA VAL A 2 16.54 62.31 -39.21
C VAL A 2 15.37 62.61 -40.14
N ASP A 3 15.66 62.87 -41.43
CA ASP A 3 14.63 63.17 -42.43
C ASP A 3 13.64 62.02 -42.58
N ILE A 4 12.35 62.37 -42.64
CA ILE A 4 11.24 61.42 -42.80
C ILE A 4 11.43 60.56 -44.07
N GLY A 5 12.08 61.10 -45.11
CA GLY A 5 12.44 60.35 -46.32
C GLY A 5 13.46 59.23 -46.05
N THR A 6 14.44 59.48 -45.19
CA THR A 6 15.47 58.50 -44.78
C THR A 6 14.87 57.42 -43.88
N ALA A 7 13.98 57.79 -42.96
CA ALA A 7 13.25 56.82 -42.14
C ALA A 7 12.30 55.93 -42.95
N MET A 8 11.62 56.50 -43.97
CA MET A 8 10.72 55.74 -44.83
C MET A 8 11.46 54.83 -45.82
N ALA A 9 12.64 55.24 -46.29
CA ALA A 9 13.52 54.40 -47.10
C ALA A 9 14.07 53.20 -46.29
N ALA A 10 14.49 53.43 -45.04
CA ALA A 10 14.92 52.37 -44.13
C ALA A 10 13.78 51.39 -43.81
N ALA A 11 12.55 51.88 -43.56
CA ALA A 11 11.39 51.04 -43.31
C ALA A 11 10.95 50.22 -44.54
N ARG A 12 11.15 50.74 -45.76
CA ARG A 12 10.91 50.00 -47.01
C ARG A 12 11.98 48.95 -47.27
N ALA A 13 13.24 49.24 -46.99
CA ALA A 13 14.33 48.28 -47.06
C ALA A 13 14.12 47.11 -46.07
N GLU A 14 13.72 47.42 -44.82
CA GLU A 14 13.44 46.41 -43.80
C GLU A 14 12.21 45.54 -44.16
N ARG A 15 11.15 46.13 -44.74
CA ARG A 15 10.01 45.36 -45.26
C ARG A 15 10.39 44.45 -46.43
N ALA A 16 11.22 44.93 -47.35
CA ALA A 16 11.69 44.15 -48.50
C ALA A 16 12.60 42.99 -48.04
N GLU A 17 13.42 43.20 -47.00
CA GLU A 17 14.28 42.16 -46.43
C GLU A 17 13.47 41.10 -45.67
N ARG A 18 12.43 41.51 -44.92
CA ARG A 18 11.48 40.58 -44.28
C ARG A 18 10.64 39.80 -45.31
N GLN A 19 10.27 40.39 -46.45
CA GLN A 19 9.60 39.67 -47.54
C GLN A 19 10.53 38.70 -48.26
N LYS A 20 11.79 39.07 -48.54
CA LYS A 20 12.80 38.13 -49.08
C LYS A 20 13.09 36.95 -48.14
N LYS A 21 13.09 37.16 -46.82
CA LYS A 21 13.20 36.07 -45.84
C LYS A 21 11.96 35.15 -45.79
N LYS A 22 10.79 35.64 -46.20
CA LYS A 22 9.53 34.88 -46.19
C LYS A 22 9.28 34.09 -47.49
N ASP A 23 9.86 34.53 -48.61
CA ASP A 23 9.80 33.85 -49.91
C ASP A 23 11.04 32.99 -50.23
N GLY A 24 12.10 33.04 -49.42
CA GLY A 24 13.32 32.25 -49.59
C GLY A 24 13.27 30.80 -49.10
N GLU A 25 12.22 30.36 -48.40
CA GLU A 25 12.15 28.98 -47.91
C GLU A 25 10.73 28.40 -47.80
N LYS A 26 9.84 28.75 -48.74
CA LYS A 26 8.72 27.85 -49.05
C LYS A 26 9.19 26.84 -50.08
N LYS A 27 9.86 25.78 -49.61
CA LYS A 27 9.97 24.53 -50.37
C LYS A 27 8.55 24.12 -50.77
N SER A 28 8.23 24.29 -52.05
CA SER A 28 7.05 23.67 -52.62
C SER A 28 7.09 22.19 -52.25
N ARG A 29 6.01 21.68 -51.66
CA ARG A 29 5.76 20.24 -51.52
C ARG A 29 5.56 19.65 -52.92
N SER A 30 6.66 19.54 -53.65
CA SER A 30 6.79 18.76 -54.87
C SER A 30 7.56 17.53 -54.47
N GLY A 31 6.90 16.37 -54.47
CA GLY A 31 7.43 15.08 -54.07
C GLY A 31 8.66 14.68 -54.87
N ARG A 32 9.82 15.17 -54.47
CA ARG A 32 11.12 14.82 -55.03
C ARG A 32 12.02 14.36 -53.89
N ASN A 33 12.14 13.04 -53.80
CA ASN A 33 13.12 12.30 -53.00
C ASN A 33 13.17 12.70 -51.52
N HIS A 34 12.12 12.36 -50.77
CA HIS A 34 12.42 11.79 -49.46
C HIS A 34 13.19 10.51 -49.74
N GLY A 35 14.46 10.45 -49.35
CA GLY A 35 15.31 9.27 -49.44
C GLY A 35 14.77 8.17 -48.56
N ILE A 36 13.63 7.61 -48.95
CA ILE A 36 13.19 6.29 -48.52
C ILE A 36 14.17 5.38 -49.26
N GLU A 37 15.18 4.88 -48.54
CA GLU A 37 16.00 3.80 -49.07
C GLU A 37 15.05 2.73 -49.62
N ALA A 38 15.35 2.21 -50.82
CA ALA A 38 14.56 1.15 -51.41
C ALA A 38 14.41 0.04 -50.38
N PHE A 39 13.16 -0.38 -50.11
CA PHE A 39 12.86 -1.37 -49.09
C PHE A 39 13.66 -2.65 -49.38
N ASP A 40 14.63 -2.94 -48.52
CA ASP A 40 15.41 -4.17 -48.57
C ASP A 40 14.84 -5.14 -47.53
N PRO A 41 14.13 -6.20 -47.96
CA PRO A 41 13.48 -7.13 -47.04
C PRO A 41 14.48 -7.85 -46.15
N VAL A 42 15.72 -8.08 -46.61
CA VAL A 42 16.73 -8.81 -45.82
C VAL A 42 17.24 -7.94 -44.68
N LYS A 43 17.53 -6.66 -44.96
CA LYS A 43 17.92 -5.68 -43.94
C LYS A 43 16.79 -5.37 -42.97
N HIS A 44 15.55 -5.33 -43.45
CA HIS A 44 14.41 -5.16 -42.58
C HIS A 44 14.27 -6.34 -41.61
N VAL A 45 14.36 -7.58 -42.10
CA VAL A 45 14.27 -8.77 -41.24
C VAL A 45 15.42 -8.85 -40.24
N SER A 46 16.66 -8.53 -40.64
CA SER A 46 17.80 -8.54 -39.71
C SER A 46 17.66 -7.47 -38.63
N LYS A 47 17.14 -6.29 -38.97
CA LYS A 47 16.82 -5.24 -38.00
C LYS A 47 15.73 -5.67 -37.03
N GLU A 48 14.61 -6.23 -37.50
CA GLU A 48 13.52 -6.71 -36.63
C GLU A 48 14.00 -7.83 -35.70
N ARG A 49 14.87 -8.72 -36.18
CA ARG A 49 15.52 -9.74 -35.34
C ARG A 49 16.38 -9.12 -34.26
N ALA A 50 17.20 -8.13 -34.60
CA ALA A 50 18.04 -7.42 -33.64
C ALA A 50 17.20 -6.67 -32.59
N GLU A 51 16.13 -6.00 -33.00
CA GLU A 51 15.19 -5.36 -32.06
C GLU A 51 14.52 -6.38 -31.13
N MET A 52 14.10 -7.53 -31.66
CA MET A 52 13.53 -8.62 -30.85
C MET A 52 14.52 -9.17 -29.82
N PHE A 53 15.77 -9.46 -30.21
CA PHE A 53 16.80 -9.95 -29.29
C PHE A 53 17.13 -8.92 -28.21
N SER A 54 17.22 -7.64 -28.57
CA SER A 54 17.39 -6.53 -27.63
C SER A 54 16.25 -6.48 -26.59
N MET A 55 14.99 -6.61 -27.03
CA MET A 55 13.83 -6.60 -26.13
C MET A 55 13.88 -7.79 -25.16
N TRP A 56 14.15 -9.00 -25.64
CA TRP A 56 14.25 -10.18 -24.77
C TRP A 56 15.38 -10.09 -23.74
N LEU A 57 16.54 -9.59 -24.17
CA LEU A 57 17.67 -9.33 -23.28
C LEU A 57 17.26 -8.39 -22.15
N VAL A 58 16.56 -7.30 -22.46
CA VAL A 58 16.16 -6.31 -21.47
C VAL A 58 15.04 -6.81 -20.57
N ILE A 59 14.10 -7.63 -21.07
CA ILE A 59 13.11 -8.30 -20.23
C ILE A 59 13.83 -9.16 -19.18
N LEU A 60 14.76 -10.01 -19.61
CA LEU A 60 15.53 -10.85 -18.69
C LEU A 60 16.30 -10.00 -17.67
N PHE A 61 16.95 -8.92 -18.13
CA PHE A 61 17.65 -8.00 -17.25
C PHE A 61 16.70 -7.34 -16.24
N SER A 62 15.50 -6.94 -16.64
CA SER A 62 14.50 -6.34 -15.75
C SER A 62 14.00 -7.31 -14.67
N ILE A 63 13.89 -8.60 -15.00
CA ILE A 63 13.56 -9.66 -14.04
C ILE A 63 14.69 -9.82 -13.02
N VAL A 64 15.94 -9.90 -13.49
CA VAL A 64 17.12 -9.97 -12.61
C VAL A 64 17.20 -8.75 -11.69
N VAL A 65 16.98 -7.56 -12.23
CA VAL A 65 16.93 -6.33 -11.45
C VAL A 65 15.79 -6.39 -10.43
N GLY A 66 14.57 -6.80 -10.82
CA GLY A 66 13.45 -6.93 -9.89
C GLY A 66 13.72 -7.90 -8.74
N LEU A 67 14.30 -9.08 -9.03
CA LEU A 67 14.70 -10.05 -8.01
C LEU A 67 15.82 -9.52 -7.11
N MET A 68 16.82 -8.86 -7.68
CA MET A 68 17.90 -8.22 -6.92
C MET A 68 17.35 -7.13 -6.01
N MET A 69 16.46 -6.29 -6.53
CA MET A 69 15.80 -5.24 -5.74
C MET A 69 15.03 -5.83 -4.57
N ARG A 70 14.26 -6.90 -4.82
CA ARG A 70 13.45 -7.58 -3.82
C ARG A 70 14.26 -8.26 -2.73
N TYR A 71 15.26 -9.07 -3.10
CA TYR A 71 15.92 -9.98 -2.15
C TYR A 71 17.29 -9.52 -1.67
N ALA A 72 17.93 -8.56 -2.34
CA ALA A 72 19.24 -8.04 -1.93
C ALA A 72 19.18 -6.58 -1.50
N VAL A 73 18.55 -5.71 -2.30
CA VAL A 73 18.59 -4.26 -2.04
C VAL A 73 17.62 -3.89 -0.92
N MET A 74 16.33 -4.17 -1.05
CA MET A 74 15.33 -3.75 -0.06
C MET A 74 15.65 -4.23 1.37
N PRO A 75 16.03 -5.50 1.63
CA PRO A 75 16.41 -5.94 2.98
C PRO A 75 17.65 -5.22 3.52
N ALA A 76 18.61 -4.86 2.67
CA ALA A 76 19.81 -4.14 3.09
C ALA A 76 19.54 -2.68 3.49
N PHE A 77 18.39 -2.12 3.09
CA PHE A 77 17.99 -0.74 3.36
C PHE A 77 16.84 -0.64 4.38
N GLU A 78 16.50 -1.73 5.07
CA GLU A 78 15.50 -1.74 6.12
C GLU A 78 15.83 -0.68 7.19
N GLY A 79 14.95 0.34 7.33
CA GLY A 79 15.12 1.46 8.26
C GLY A 79 15.84 2.71 7.71
N SER A 80 16.12 2.79 6.41
CA SER A 80 16.74 3.96 5.74
C SER A 80 15.80 4.62 4.71
N ASP A 81 16.19 5.80 4.21
CA ASP A 81 15.40 6.54 3.21
C ASP A 81 15.20 5.71 1.93
N GLY A 82 13.94 5.38 1.64
CA GLY A 82 13.52 4.52 0.53
C GLY A 82 13.76 5.11 -0.87
N ASP A 83 14.22 6.34 -0.99
CA ASP A 83 14.50 7.01 -2.28
C ASP A 83 15.53 6.24 -3.11
N LEU A 84 16.50 5.60 -2.46
CA LEU A 84 17.53 4.83 -3.14
C LEU A 84 16.97 3.59 -3.86
N LEU A 85 15.85 3.05 -3.37
CA LEU A 85 15.16 1.91 -3.98
C LEU A 85 14.63 2.25 -5.38
N TRP A 86 14.33 3.52 -5.64
CA TRP A 86 13.84 3.99 -6.94
C TRP A 86 14.98 4.45 -7.85
N VAL A 87 16.00 5.10 -7.28
CA VAL A 87 17.12 5.64 -8.05
C VAL A 87 17.98 4.53 -8.66
N LEU A 88 18.19 3.43 -7.93
CA LEU A 88 19.10 2.38 -8.38
C LEU A 88 18.63 1.71 -9.68
N PRO A 89 17.41 1.17 -9.80
CA PRO A 89 16.91 0.60 -11.07
C PRO A 89 16.91 1.59 -12.23
N MET A 90 16.59 2.86 -11.96
CA MET A 90 16.60 3.93 -12.97
C MET A 90 18.02 4.18 -13.49
N SER A 91 19.03 4.14 -12.64
CA SER A 91 20.43 4.32 -13.04
C SER A 91 20.95 3.18 -13.91
N LEU A 92 20.40 1.97 -13.80
CA LEU A 92 20.81 0.81 -14.60
C LEU A 92 20.47 0.96 -16.10
N VAL A 93 19.64 1.94 -16.47
CA VAL A 93 19.43 2.34 -17.87
C VAL A 93 20.75 2.68 -18.58
N PHE A 94 21.71 3.25 -17.85
CA PHE A 94 23.03 3.57 -18.41
C PHE A 94 23.92 2.34 -18.65
N LEU A 95 23.59 1.19 -18.04
CA LEU A 95 24.30 -0.08 -18.27
C LEU A 95 23.78 -0.84 -19.50
N ILE A 96 22.59 -0.49 -20.01
CA ILE A 96 21.98 -1.13 -21.19
C ILE A 96 22.95 -1.19 -22.37
N PRO A 97 23.64 -0.12 -22.80
CA PRO A 97 24.58 -0.19 -23.93
C PRO A 97 25.74 -1.15 -23.68
N SER A 98 26.26 -1.19 -22.45
CA SER A 98 27.34 -2.11 -22.06
C SER A 98 26.88 -3.56 -22.09
N LEU A 99 25.66 -3.83 -21.59
CA LEU A 99 25.04 -5.15 -21.63
C LEU A 99 24.84 -5.65 -23.07
N HIS A 100 24.39 -4.78 -23.96
CA HIS A 100 24.19 -5.09 -25.37
C HIS A 100 25.50 -5.45 -26.08
N ARG A 101 26.59 -4.74 -25.77
CA ARG A 101 27.94 -5.05 -26.29
C ARG A 101 28.51 -6.35 -25.75
N LEU A 102 28.15 -6.72 -24.53
CA LEU A 102 28.65 -7.92 -23.88
C LEU A 102 27.96 -9.19 -24.42
N VAL A 103 26.65 -9.13 -24.69
CA VAL A 103 25.84 -10.32 -24.95
C VAL A 103 25.47 -10.49 -26.43
N MET A 104 25.26 -9.40 -27.19
CA MET A 104 24.84 -9.52 -28.59
C MET A 104 26.03 -9.74 -29.52
N SER A 105 25.79 -10.48 -30.61
CA SER A 105 26.77 -10.62 -31.69
C SER A 105 26.95 -9.31 -32.46
N GLU A 106 28.10 -9.16 -33.12
CA GLU A 106 28.44 -7.95 -33.90
C GLU A 106 27.40 -7.61 -34.97
N GLU A 107 26.83 -8.65 -35.61
CA GLU A 107 25.77 -8.50 -36.62
C GLU A 107 24.47 -7.89 -36.08
N LEU A 108 24.12 -8.19 -34.83
CA LEU A 108 22.93 -7.64 -34.17
C LEU A 108 23.21 -6.25 -33.59
N LEU A 109 24.45 -6.01 -33.16
CA LEU A 109 24.89 -4.73 -32.60
C LEU A 109 24.92 -3.61 -33.65
N GLU A 110 25.13 -3.93 -34.93
CA GLU A 110 25.08 -2.94 -36.02
C GLU A 110 23.75 -2.18 -36.06
N HIS A 111 22.65 -2.87 -35.74
CA HIS A 111 21.31 -2.29 -35.71
C HIS A 111 20.96 -1.63 -34.38
N TYR A 112 21.84 -1.70 -33.37
CA TYR A 112 21.62 -1.07 -32.08
C TYR A 112 21.90 0.44 -32.16
N GLY A 113 20.82 1.22 -32.12
CA GLY A 113 20.88 2.68 -32.16
C GLY A 113 20.25 3.36 -30.95
N LYS A 114 20.17 4.68 -31.03
CA LYS A 114 19.51 5.53 -30.01
C LYS A 114 18.03 5.17 -29.81
N GLY A 115 17.33 4.80 -30.90
CA GLY A 115 15.93 4.38 -30.83
C GLY A 115 15.76 3.08 -30.06
N THR A 116 16.62 2.09 -30.31
CA THR A 116 16.63 0.80 -29.59
C THR A 116 16.95 1.01 -28.11
N TRP A 117 17.97 1.82 -27.80
CA TRP A 117 18.31 2.19 -26.42
C TRP A 117 17.13 2.85 -25.69
N PHE A 118 16.44 3.79 -26.33
CA PHE A 118 15.28 4.46 -25.73
C PHE A 118 14.14 3.47 -25.43
N LYS A 119 13.78 2.62 -26.39
CA LYS A 119 12.78 1.56 -26.18
C LYS A 119 13.19 0.60 -25.05
N ALA A 120 14.44 0.15 -25.06
CA ALA A 120 15.02 -0.69 -24.02
C ALA A 120 14.98 -0.02 -22.64
N SER A 121 15.23 1.29 -22.57
CA SER A 121 15.17 2.04 -21.31
C SER A 121 13.77 2.01 -20.72
N PHE A 122 12.76 2.30 -21.55
CA PHE A 122 11.35 2.20 -21.14
C PHE A 122 10.99 0.79 -20.68
N LEU A 123 11.41 -0.21 -21.45
CA LEU A 123 11.15 -1.61 -21.13
C LEU A 123 11.79 -2.04 -19.81
N LEU A 124 13.02 -1.59 -19.52
CA LEU A 124 13.67 -1.85 -18.22
C LEU A 124 12.87 -1.22 -17.08
N VAL A 125 12.54 0.08 -17.21
CA VAL A 125 11.81 0.83 -16.17
C VAL A 125 10.45 0.21 -15.86
N PHE A 126 9.64 -0.08 -16.87
CA PHE A 126 8.33 -0.69 -16.65
C PHE A 126 8.42 -2.17 -16.30
N GLY A 127 9.41 -2.88 -16.84
CA GLY A 127 9.64 -4.30 -16.56
C GLY A 127 9.99 -4.54 -15.09
N TRP A 128 10.96 -3.79 -14.54
CA TRP A 128 11.33 -3.98 -13.13
C TRP A 128 10.18 -3.56 -12.19
N LEU A 129 9.42 -2.51 -12.53
CA LEU A 129 8.25 -2.10 -11.77
C LEU A 129 7.17 -3.19 -11.76
N ALA A 130 6.86 -3.75 -12.93
CA ALA A 130 5.89 -4.83 -13.04
C ALA A 130 6.31 -6.05 -12.21
N ILE A 131 7.58 -6.43 -12.28
CA ILE A 131 8.12 -7.54 -11.47
C ILE A 131 8.09 -7.21 -9.98
N THR A 132 8.42 -5.99 -9.58
CA THR A 132 8.37 -5.56 -8.17
C THR A 132 6.94 -5.59 -7.65
N PHE A 133 5.96 -5.11 -8.40
CA PHE A 133 4.55 -5.22 -7.99
C PHE A 133 4.08 -6.66 -7.89
N LEU A 134 4.51 -7.52 -8.81
CA LEU A 134 4.19 -8.93 -8.78
C LEU A 134 4.80 -9.63 -7.54
N LEU A 135 6.04 -9.29 -7.18
CA LEU A 135 6.74 -9.87 -6.02
C LEU A 135 6.30 -9.27 -4.67
N SER A 136 5.68 -8.08 -4.66
CA SER A 136 5.21 -7.44 -3.43
C SER A 136 3.79 -7.82 -3.03
N ASN A 137 3.02 -8.42 -3.93
CA ASN A 137 1.63 -8.81 -3.66
C ASN A 137 1.44 -10.33 -3.72
N PRO A 138 0.38 -10.86 -3.07
CA PRO A 138 0.02 -12.26 -3.19
C PRO A 138 -0.16 -12.67 -4.67
N PRO A 139 0.24 -13.89 -5.08
CA PRO A 139 0.75 -14.99 -4.24
C PRO A 139 2.28 -14.99 -4.02
N PHE A 140 3.04 -14.04 -4.59
CA PHE A 140 4.52 -14.12 -4.59
C PHE A 140 5.19 -13.40 -3.44
N GLY A 141 4.49 -12.50 -2.77
CA GLY A 141 4.96 -11.90 -1.52
C GLY A 141 3.82 -11.28 -0.75
N ASP A 142 4.05 -11.05 0.54
CA ASP A 142 3.10 -10.33 1.39
C ASP A 142 3.81 -9.22 2.14
N VAL A 143 3.53 -7.98 1.74
CA VAL A 143 4.04 -6.77 2.39
C VAL A 143 2.95 -6.15 3.28
N GLY A 144 1.73 -6.69 3.24
CA GLY A 144 0.66 -6.23 4.11
C GLY A 144 0.95 -6.65 5.54
N ALA A 145 0.89 -5.70 6.47
CA ALA A 145 0.77 -6.08 7.87
C ALA A 145 -0.67 -6.51 8.17
N PRO A 146 -0.86 -7.56 9.00
CA PRO A 146 -2.18 -7.96 9.46
C PRO A 146 -2.89 -6.79 10.14
N GLU A 147 -4.21 -6.77 10.02
CA GLU A 147 -5.05 -5.65 10.45
C GLU A 147 -6.35 -6.08 11.12
N ALA A 148 -6.96 -5.15 11.87
CA ALA A 148 -8.32 -5.35 12.35
C ALA A 148 -9.26 -5.24 11.13
N ALA A 149 -10.06 -6.29 10.90
CA ALA A 149 -10.87 -6.46 9.71
C ALA A 149 -11.96 -5.39 9.54
N ALA A 150 -12.51 -4.94 10.68
CA ALA A 150 -13.59 -3.97 10.80
C ALA A 150 -13.63 -3.42 12.24
N ALA A 151 -14.82 -3.16 12.76
CA ALA A 151 -15.03 -2.73 14.14
C ALA A 151 -14.68 -3.82 15.16
N TRP A 152 -14.42 -3.38 16.39
CA TRP A 152 -14.12 -4.20 17.56
C TRP A 152 -15.19 -3.98 18.62
N THR A 153 -15.31 -4.90 19.57
CA THR A 153 -16.20 -4.74 20.72
C THR A 153 -15.64 -5.33 21.99
N VAL A 154 -16.10 -4.84 23.14
CA VAL A 154 -15.83 -5.44 24.44
C VAL A 154 -17.13 -5.95 25.02
N VAL A 155 -17.08 -7.14 25.61
CA VAL A 155 -18.18 -7.75 26.34
C VAL A 155 -17.71 -8.18 27.71
N VAL A 156 -18.61 -8.16 28.69
CA VAL A 156 -18.34 -8.64 30.04
C VAL A 156 -19.25 -9.82 30.35
N VAL A 157 -18.68 -10.94 30.74
CA VAL A 157 -19.40 -12.15 31.15
C VAL A 157 -19.45 -12.19 32.67
N ASP A 158 -20.61 -11.89 33.25
CA ASP A 158 -20.87 -11.96 34.70
C ASP A 158 -21.75 -13.17 35.00
N GLY A 159 -21.13 -14.33 35.23
CA GLY A 159 -21.84 -15.58 35.45
C GLY A 159 -22.64 -16.02 34.22
N GLU A 160 -23.98 -15.94 34.30
CA GLU A 160 -24.90 -16.28 33.21
C GLU A 160 -25.35 -15.06 32.39
N ASP A 161 -24.89 -13.85 32.75
CA ASP A 161 -25.25 -12.60 32.08
C ASP A 161 -24.11 -12.07 31.19
N LEU A 162 -24.48 -11.48 30.05
CA LEU A 162 -23.57 -10.81 29.13
C LEU A 162 -23.87 -9.31 29.12
N VAL A 163 -22.94 -8.51 29.62
CA VAL A 163 -23.03 -7.04 29.62
C VAL A 163 -22.34 -6.50 28.37
N MET A 164 -23.07 -5.67 27.65
CA MET A 164 -22.66 -5.03 26.40
C MET A 164 -22.86 -3.52 26.47
N THR A 165 -22.10 -2.79 25.67
CA THR A 165 -22.27 -1.34 25.55
C THR A 165 -23.51 -0.98 24.71
N HIS A 166 -24.02 0.23 24.97
CA HIS A 166 -25.05 0.89 24.18
C HIS A 166 -24.45 1.91 23.20
N ASP A 167 -23.12 2.13 23.27
CA ASP A 167 -22.41 3.11 22.47
C ASP A 167 -22.25 2.66 21.01
N ASP A 168 -22.11 3.60 20.07
CA ASP A 168 -21.95 3.26 18.67
C ASP A 168 -20.55 2.67 18.42
N LEU A 169 -20.50 1.50 17.80
CA LEU A 169 -19.29 0.67 17.73
C LEU A 169 -18.54 0.81 16.41
N ASP A 170 -19.01 1.68 15.52
CA ASP A 170 -18.43 1.87 14.20
C ASP A 170 -17.22 2.82 14.23
N GLY A 171 -16.04 2.24 14.40
CA GLY A 171 -14.76 2.88 14.05
C GLY A 171 -14.17 3.85 15.08
N GLY A 172 -14.69 3.85 16.31
CA GLY A 172 -14.10 4.58 17.43
C GLY A 172 -12.88 3.89 18.04
N ASP A 173 -11.95 4.68 18.59
CA ASP A 173 -10.83 4.19 19.41
C ASP A 173 -11.20 4.08 20.90
N GLU A 174 -12.44 4.41 21.26
CA GLU A 174 -12.94 4.48 22.63
C GLU A 174 -14.31 3.82 22.73
N MET A 175 -14.52 3.10 23.83
CA MET A 175 -15.78 2.43 24.14
C MET A 175 -16.21 2.74 25.56
N GLU A 176 -17.46 3.17 25.72
CA GLU A 176 -17.98 3.53 27.03
C GLU A 176 -18.91 2.45 27.62
N PHE A 177 -18.76 2.19 28.91
CA PHE A 177 -19.69 1.40 29.71
C PHE A 177 -20.27 2.27 30.83
N HIS A 178 -21.59 2.20 31.01
CA HIS A 178 -22.29 2.84 32.11
C HIS A 178 -22.66 1.81 33.16
N LEU A 179 -22.21 2.02 34.39
CA LEU A 179 -22.58 1.18 35.52
C LEU A 179 -24.04 1.41 35.92
N SER A 180 -24.68 0.36 36.43
CA SER A 180 -26.03 0.44 37.02
C SER A 180 -25.97 0.97 38.45
N GLU A 181 -27.11 1.43 38.98
CA GLU A 181 -27.22 1.94 40.34
C GLU A 181 -26.68 0.91 41.37
N GLY A 182 -25.74 1.34 42.21
CA GLY A 182 -25.12 0.51 43.24
C GLY A 182 -23.92 -0.34 42.80
N GLN A 183 -23.52 -0.31 41.53
CA GLN A 183 -22.29 -0.96 41.05
C GLN A 183 -21.07 -0.03 41.17
N SER A 184 -19.96 -0.57 41.66
CA SER A 184 -18.67 0.12 41.76
C SER A 184 -17.67 -0.25 40.65
N SER A 185 -17.97 -1.30 39.89
CA SER A 185 -17.13 -1.87 38.84
C SER A 185 -17.98 -2.73 37.90
N LEU A 186 -17.49 -2.95 36.68
CA LEU A 186 -17.94 -4.06 35.85
C LEU A 186 -17.36 -5.33 36.49
N ASN A 187 -18.19 -6.29 36.85
CA ASN A 187 -17.74 -7.56 37.43
C ASN A 187 -17.80 -8.66 36.38
N GLY A 188 -16.86 -9.60 36.45
CA GLY A 188 -16.80 -10.77 35.56
C GLY A 188 -15.63 -10.76 34.57
N ASP A 189 -15.65 -11.74 33.67
CA ASP A 189 -14.61 -11.88 32.65
C ASP A 189 -14.83 -10.85 31.54
N VAL A 190 -13.85 -9.99 31.32
CA VAL A 190 -13.89 -8.97 30.26
C VAL A 190 -13.17 -9.49 29.02
N TRP A 191 -13.86 -9.47 27.89
CA TRP A 191 -13.38 -9.98 26.61
C TRP A 191 -13.42 -8.90 25.55
N LEU A 192 -12.32 -8.77 24.82
CA LEU A 192 -12.22 -8.01 23.58
C LEU A 192 -12.47 -8.95 22.40
N LEU A 193 -13.34 -8.54 21.48
CA LEU A 193 -13.64 -9.23 20.24
C LEU A 193 -13.34 -8.34 19.04
N PHE A 194 -12.70 -8.89 18.02
CA PHE A 194 -12.49 -8.22 16.74
C PHE A 194 -12.27 -9.26 15.64
N GLY A 195 -12.41 -8.84 14.39
CA GLY A 195 -11.96 -9.65 13.25
C GLY A 195 -10.50 -9.37 12.95
N LEU A 196 -9.70 -10.42 12.76
CA LEU A 196 -8.35 -10.35 12.24
C LEU A 196 -8.39 -10.57 10.73
N ARG A 197 -7.76 -9.68 9.98
CA ARG A 197 -7.59 -9.77 8.54
C ARG A 197 -6.11 -9.79 8.21
N ASP A 198 -5.78 -10.60 7.22
CA ASP A 198 -4.51 -10.56 6.54
C ASP A 198 -4.72 -10.71 5.02
N ASN A 199 -3.74 -10.30 4.22
CA ASN A 199 -3.78 -10.32 2.77
C ASN A 199 -3.57 -11.73 2.18
N MET A 200 -2.89 -12.64 2.88
CA MET A 200 -2.56 -13.96 2.36
C MET A 200 -3.05 -15.07 3.26
N ASP A 201 -2.69 -15.07 4.54
CA ASP A 201 -3.05 -16.14 5.48
C ASP A 201 -3.12 -15.64 6.94
N THR A 202 -4.34 -15.40 7.39
CA THR A 202 -4.66 -15.03 8.77
C THR A 202 -4.15 -16.00 9.83
N SER A 203 -3.85 -17.26 9.48
CA SER A 203 -3.32 -18.24 10.44
C SER A 203 -1.85 -18.00 10.82
N LYS A 204 -1.13 -17.20 10.04
CA LYS A 204 0.27 -16.83 10.32
C LYS A 204 0.40 -15.57 11.17
N ALA A 205 -0.65 -14.76 11.20
CA ALA A 205 -0.70 -13.55 12.01
C ALA A 205 -0.77 -13.90 13.50
N THR A 206 0.15 -13.32 14.27
CA THR A 206 0.19 -13.40 15.73
C THR A 206 -0.27 -12.07 16.30
N VAL A 207 -1.21 -12.11 17.25
CA VAL A 207 -1.61 -10.93 18.00
C VAL A 207 -1.03 -11.01 19.41
N SER A 208 -0.32 -9.98 19.82
CA SER A 208 0.18 -9.81 21.18
C SER A 208 -0.21 -8.44 21.70
N GLY A 209 -0.17 -8.23 23.02
CA GLY A 209 -0.50 -6.93 23.55
C GLY A 209 -0.58 -6.88 25.06
N THR A 210 -0.96 -5.72 25.55
CA THR A 210 -1.15 -5.45 26.98
C THR A 210 -2.43 -4.64 27.19
N ILE A 211 -2.97 -4.75 28.39
CA ILE A 211 -3.97 -3.81 28.90
C ILE A 211 -3.37 -3.08 30.09
N THR A 212 -3.45 -1.76 30.06
CA THR A 212 -3.15 -0.88 31.19
C THR A 212 -4.46 -0.50 31.87
N LEU A 213 -4.63 -0.92 33.11
CA LEU A 213 -5.80 -0.60 33.91
C LEU A 213 -5.69 0.82 34.50
N PHE A 214 -6.82 1.35 34.96
CA PHE A 214 -6.89 2.69 35.55
C PHE A 214 -5.94 2.92 36.74
N ASP A 215 -5.67 1.87 37.52
CA ASP A 215 -4.72 1.91 38.65
C ASP A 215 -3.24 1.90 38.22
N GLY A 216 -2.97 1.82 36.91
CA GLY A 216 -1.64 1.76 36.31
C GLY A 216 -1.05 0.36 36.24
N SER A 217 -1.79 -0.69 36.66
CA SER A 217 -1.35 -2.07 36.47
C SER A 217 -1.39 -2.46 34.98
N VAL A 218 -0.43 -3.29 34.57
CA VAL A 218 -0.29 -3.73 33.17
C VAL A 218 -0.37 -5.24 33.14
N ASN A 219 -1.35 -5.77 32.39
CA ASN A 219 -1.54 -7.19 32.19
C ASN A 219 -1.20 -7.57 30.75
N ASN A 220 -0.45 -8.67 30.60
CA ASN A 220 -0.17 -9.22 29.28
C ASN A 220 -1.39 -9.96 28.74
N LEU A 221 -1.69 -9.73 27.47
CA LEU A 221 -2.82 -10.34 26.78
C LEU A 221 -2.34 -11.59 26.05
N SER A 222 -3.12 -12.67 26.18
CA SER A 222 -2.92 -13.89 25.40
C SER A 222 -4.12 -14.12 24.50
N THR A 223 -3.87 -14.42 23.23
CA THR A 223 -4.91 -14.70 22.24
C THR A 223 -5.53 -16.06 22.49
N ASN A 224 -6.86 -16.12 22.52
CA ASN A 224 -7.57 -17.40 22.45
C ASN A 224 -8.75 -17.31 21.47
N SER A 225 -8.54 -17.83 20.25
CA SER A 225 -9.55 -17.87 19.18
C SER A 225 -10.76 -18.76 19.52
N SER A 226 -10.67 -19.66 20.50
CA SER A 226 -11.76 -20.60 20.81
C SER A 226 -13.02 -19.94 21.40
N HIS A 227 -12.90 -18.75 21.99
CA HIS A 227 -14.02 -18.06 22.64
C HIS A 227 -14.81 -17.14 21.71
N PHE A 228 -14.25 -16.75 20.57
CA PHE A 228 -14.88 -15.78 19.69
C PHE A 228 -16.24 -16.26 19.18
N ALA A 229 -16.34 -17.49 18.68
CA ALA A 229 -17.60 -18.01 18.11
C ALA A 229 -18.74 -17.99 19.13
N ASN A 230 -18.48 -18.47 20.35
CA ASN A 230 -19.48 -18.54 21.42
C ASN A 230 -19.91 -17.14 21.89
N LEU A 231 -18.96 -16.25 22.14
CA LEU A 231 -19.27 -14.87 22.56
C LEU A 231 -19.95 -14.07 21.46
N SER A 232 -19.58 -14.31 20.20
CA SER A 232 -20.17 -13.65 19.05
C SER A 232 -21.62 -14.07 18.81
N GLU A 233 -21.91 -15.38 18.94
CA GLU A 233 -23.27 -15.90 18.88
C GLU A 233 -24.14 -15.35 20.01
N TRP A 234 -23.60 -15.31 21.24
CA TRP A 234 -24.32 -14.80 22.40
C TRP A 234 -24.65 -13.31 22.26
N GLY A 235 -23.65 -12.47 21.98
CA GLY A 235 -23.85 -11.03 21.80
C GLY A 235 -24.79 -10.71 20.63
N GLY A 236 -24.64 -11.41 19.50
CA GLY A 236 -25.53 -11.29 18.35
C GLY A 236 -26.98 -11.69 18.66
N SER A 237 -27.20 -12.70 19.51
CA SER A 237 -28.53 -13.08 20.00
C SER A 237 -29.15 -11.99 20.86
N MET A 238 -28.38 -11.39 21.75
CA MET A 238 -28.85 -10.34 22.66
C MET A 238 -29.18 -9.03 21.93
N LYS A 239 -28.41 -8.65 20.91
CA LYS A 239 -28.75 -7.53 20.02
C LYS A 239 -30.09 -7.74 19.29
N LYS A 240 -30.43 -9.00 18.92
CA LYS A 240 -31.71 -9.30 18.28
C LYS A 240 -32.90 -9.12 19.23
N THR A 241 -32.70 -9.35 20.53
CA THR A 241 -33.76 -9.19 21.54
C THR A 241 -33.83 -7.78 22.12
N ASN A 242 -32.71 -7.03 22.13
CA ASN A 242 -32.64 -5.66 22.58
C ASN A 242 -31.99 -4.74 21.53
N SER A 243 -32.80 -3.96 20.84
CA SER A 243 -32.35 -3.05 19.78
C SER A 243 -31.43 -1.92 20.27
N ASN A 244 -31.43 -1.60 21.57
CA ASN A 244 -30.65 -0.51 22.14
C ASN A 244 -29.19 -0.90 22.41
N LEU A 245 -28.88 -2.19 22.46
CA LEU A 245 -27.50 -2.66 22.57
C LEU A 245 -26.76 -2.41 21.27
N SER A 246 -25.44 -2.26 21.32
CA SER A 246 -24.64 -2.16 20.11
C SER A 246 -23.92 -3.47 19.81
N TRP A 247 -23.85 -3.86 18.54
CA TRP A 247 -23.15 -5.05 18.09
C TRP A 247 -22.57 -4.83 16.69
N PRO A 248 -21.24 -4.78 16.53
CA PRO A 248 -20.64 -4.37 15.27
C PRO A 248 -20.50 -5.54 14.30
N THR A 249 -20.32 -5.21 13.01
CA THR A 249 -19.91 -6.21 12.02
C THR A 249 -18.39 -6.38 12.09
N MET A 250 -17.94 -7.44 12.76
CA MET A 250 -16.50 -7.73 12.95
C MET A 250 -15.86 -8.50 11.78
N LEU A 251 -16.65 -9.29 11.05
CA LEU A 251 -16.17 -10.18 9.97
C LEU A 251 -16.90 -9.88 8.65
N PRO A 252 -16.58 -8.76 7.97
CA PRO A 252 -17.24 -8.40 6.72
C PRO A 252 -16.84 -9.29 5.53
N LYS A 253 -15.67 -9.96 5.56
CA LYS A 253 -15.24 -10.92 4.55
C LYS A 253 -15.20 -12.33 5.12
N THR A 254 -15.37 -13.34 4.26
CA THR A 254 -15.32 -14.76 4.62
C THR A 254 -13.92 -15.24 5.03
N GLU A 255 -12.88 -14.51 4.64
CA GLU A 255 -11.47 -14.79 4.96
C GLU A 255 -11.05 -14.20 6.31
N ASP A 256 -11.87 -13.31 6.89
CA ASP A 256 -11.58 -12.69 8.18
C ASP A 256 -11.78 -13.72 9.30
N VAL A 257 -10.85 -13.74 10.27
CA VAL A 257 -10.88 -14.68 11.40
C VAL A 257 -11.24 -13.96 12.69
N GLY A 258 -12.30 -14.43 13.33
CA GLY A 258 -12.73 -13.90 14.62
C GLY A 258 -11.74 -14.19 15.74
N THR A 259 -11.33 -13.16 16.47
CA THR A 259 -10.37 -13.24 17.58
C THR A 259 -10.98 -12.72 18.86
N ALA A 260 -10.84 -13.49 19.94
CA ALA A 260 -11.22 -13.08 21.29
C ALA A 260 -9.99 -13.03 22.20
N ILE A 261 -9.87 -11.97 22.97
CA ILE A 261 -8.79 -11.76 23.94
C ILE A 261 -9.42 -11.46 25.29
N ARG A 262 -9.07 -12.25 26.31
CA ARG A 262 -9.51 -11.96 27.68
C ARG A 262 -8.65 -10.84 28.25
N LEU A 263 -9.28 -9.72 28.58
CA LEU A 263 -8.65 -8.53 29.13
C LEU A 263 -8.49 -8.60 30.64
N SER A 264 -9.50 -9.13 31.34
CA SER A 264 -9.53 -9.23 32.81
C SER A 264 -10.43 -10.38 33.25
N THR A 265 -10.14 -10.99 34.39
CA THR A 265 -11.02 -11.98 35.06
C THR A 265 -11.75 -11.42 36.27
N GLU A 266 -11.34 -10.26 36.76
CA GLU A 266 -11.90 -9.61 37.95
C GLU A 266 -12.83 -8.45 37.59
N GLY A 267 -13.04 -8.22 36.29
CA GLY A 267 -13.78 -7.08 35.79
C GLY A 267 -12.93 -5.85 35.53
N LEU A 268 -13.57 -4.69 35.43
CA LEU A 268 -12.93 -3.39 35.23
C LEU A 268 -13.54 -2.36 36.18
N GLY A 269 -12.68 -1.67 36.95
CA GLY A 269 -13.08 -0.56 37.80
C GLY A 269 -13.47 0.69 37.00
N ILE A 270 -14.09 1.66 37.69
CA ILE A 270 -14.39 2.98 37.12
C ILE A 270 -13.09 3.65 36.65
N GLY A 271 -13.11 4.23 35.45
CA GLY A 271 -11.98 4.92 34.84
C GLY A 271 -11.70 4.51 33.40
N THR A 272 -10.59 5.00 32.86
CA THR A 272 -10.12 4.69 31.50
C THR A 272 -9.07 3.60 31.55
N HIS A 273 -9.30 2.52 30.80
CA HIS A 273 -8.38 1.41 30.58
C HIS A 273 -7.89 1.45 29.14
N THR A 274 -6.59 1.27 28.92
CA THR A 274 -5.98 1.33 27.58
C THR A 274 -5.53 -0.04 27.14
N ILE A 275 -5.95 -0.46 25.96
CA ILE A 275 -5.58 -1.72 25.32
C ILE A 275 -4.59 -1.37 24.21
N GLU A 276 -3.40 -1.97 24.24
CA GLU A 276 -2.39 -1.84 23.20
C GLU A 276 -2.15 -3.22 22.61
N LEU A 277 -2.44 -3.37 21.31
CA LEU A 277 -2.21 -4.62 20.58
C LEU A 277 -1.19 -4.39 19.47
N THR A 278 -0.35 -5.39 19.24
CA THR A 278 0.57 -5.46 18.11
C THR A 278 0.27 -6.74 17.34
N PHE A 279 0.00 -6.56 16.05
CA PHE A 279 -0.28 -7.64 15.11
C PHE A 279 1.00 -7.84 14.30
N GLU A 280 1.51 -9.06 14.27
CA GLU A 280 2.79 -9.39 13.65
C GLU A 280 2.63 -10.60 12.73
N GLU A 281 3.33 -10.57 11.60
CA GLU A 281 3.45 -11.69 10.69
C GLU A 281 4.84 -11.73 10.06
N ASP A 282 5.42 -12.93 9.99
CA ASP A 282 6.63 -13.20 9.23
C ASP A 282 6.28 -13.46 7.76
N GLY A 283 6.41 -12.42 6.94
CA GLY A 283 6.43 -12.52 5.49
C GLY A 283 7.80 -12.95 4.94
N ASP A 284 7.84 -13.30 3.65
CA ASP A 284 9.08 -13.59 2.93
C ASP A 284 9.43 -12.41 1.98
N PRO A 285 10.47 -11.59 2.27
CA PRO A 285 11.43 -11.64 3.38
C PRO A 285 11.12 -10.72 4.59
N TRP A 286 9.97 -10.05 4.65
CA TRP A 286 9.71 -8.98 5.62
C TRP A 286 8.98 -9.47 6.86
N HIS A 287 9.33 -8.88 8.00
CA HIS A 287 8.46 -8.93 9.17
C HIS A 287 7.48 -7.76 9.12
N ASN A 288 6.19 -8.05 8.99
CA ASN A 288 5.16 -7.01 8.95
C ASN A 288 4.52 -6.86 10.33
N SER A 289 4.45 -5.62 10.82
CA SER A 289 3.88 -5.32 12.14
C SER A 289 2.97 -4.10 12.09
N ARG A 290 1.88 -4.13 12.86
CA ARG A 290 0.97 -3.01 13.04
C ARG A 290 0.46 -2.95 14.48
N SER A 291 0.43 -1.76 15.07
CA SER A 291 -0.07 -1.55 16.43
C SER A 291 -1.38 -0.76 16.46
N TYR A 292 -2.25 -1.15 17.38
CA TYR A 292 -3.53 -0.52 17.68
C TYR A 292 -3.59 -0.09 19.14
N LYS A 293 -4.26 1.04 19.39
CA LYS A 293 -4.51 1.56 20.72
C LYS A 293 -5.98 1.84 20.88
N TRP A 294 -6.65 1.07 21.73
CA TRP A 294 -8.07 1.20 22.04
C TRP A 294 -8.27 1.55 23.50
N LYS A 295 -9.40 2.18 23.83
CA LYS A 295 -9.75 2.60 25.18
C LYS A 295 -11.09 2.06 25.59
N VAL A 296 -11.18 1.60 26.84
CA VAL A 296 -12.44 1.23 27.48
C VAL A 296 -12.64 2.17 28.67
N VAL A 297 -13.73 2.91 28.67
CA VAL A 297 -14.08 3.88 29.71
C VAL A 297 -15.27 3.35 30.49
N VAL A 298 -15.07 3.07 31.78
CA VAL A 298 -16.14 2.67 32.69
C VAL A 298 -16.57 3.90 33.48
N LYS A 299 -17.80 4.36 33.26
CA LYS A 299 -18.38 5.53 33.93
C LYS A 299 -19.29 5.09 35.08
N GLU A 300 -19.29 5.90 36.14
CA GLU A 300 -20.22 5.74 37.25
C GLU A 300 -21.67 5.92 36.79
N TYR A 301 -22.60 5.32 37.54
CA TYR A 301 -24.02 5.56 37.34
C TYR A 301 -24.34 7.04 37.56
N THR A 302 -24.88 7.69 36.53
CA THR A 302 -25.39 9.06 36.63
C THR A 302 -26.92 8.99 36.66
N PRO A 303 -27.57 9.36 37.79
CA PRO A 303 -29.02 9.35 37.85
C PRO A 303 -29.59 10.34 36.83
N PRO A 304 -30.75 10.03 36.20
CA PRO A 304 -31.40 10.98 35.31
C PRO A 304 -31.69 12.28 36.07
N PRO A 305 -31.61 13.45 35.40
CA PRO A 305 -31.94 14.72 36.03
C PRO A 305 -33.35 14.65 36.63
N ILE A 306 -33.47 15.01 37.90
CA ILE A 306 -34.77 15.13 38.58
C ILE A 306 -35.48 16.33 37.95
N GLU A 307 -36.56 16.07 37.20
CA GLU A 307 -37.48 17.11 36.71
C GLU A 307 -38.29 17.75 37.84
#